data_AF-A0A0N1EHP3-F1
#
_entry.id   AF-A0A0N1EHP3-F1
#
_cell.length_a   1.000
_cell.length_b   1.000
_cell.length_c   1.000
_cell.angle_alpha   90.00
_cell.angle_beta   90.00
_cell.angle_gamma   90.00
#
_symmetry.space_group_name_H-M   'P 1'
#
loop_
_entity.id
_entity.type
_entity.pdbx_description
1 polymer ?
#
loop_
_entity_poly.entity_id
_entity_poly.type
_entity_poly.pdbx_seq_one_letter_code
_entity_poly.pdbx_strand_id
1 'polypeptide(L)'
;MLRANLAEYLQWTAAALELQNRLDTAPRELAETVQGDGDTRYFLGGFDLAEHEWLEVTMPPGLRGYWSLHVYSYWYEHLQRPGVHDRNAVVDPDGRVRIAVGPGWPADARNRIDTAGRRKGAFICRIVGKDQPQACPQTGLHRKPKIRNRSAP
;
A
#
# COMPACT_ATOMS: atom_id res chain seq x y z
N MET A 1 -17.03 -24.96 -3.45
CA MET A 1 -16.17 -23.93 -4.07
C MET A 1 -16.57 -22.51 -3.69
N LEU A 2 -17.78 -22.00 -3.98
CA LEU A 2 -18.16 -20.61 -3.68
C LEU A 2 -18.03 -20.20 -2.19
N ARG A 3 -18.38 -21.09 -1.25
CA ARG A 3 -18.29 -20.82 0.20
C ARG A 3 -16.86 -20.72 0.73
N ALA A 4 -15.92 -21.47 0.15
CA ALA A 4 -14.52 -21.47 0.59
C ALA A 4 -13.82 -20.15 0.20
N ASN A 5 -14.02 -19.71 -1.04
CA ASN A 5 -13.45 -18.45 -1.53
C ASN A 5 -13.98 -17.24 -0.74
N LEU A 6 -15.28 -17.23 -0.40
CA LEU A 6 -15.86 -16.15 0.41
C LEU A 6 -15.22 -16.07 1.80
N ALA A 7 -15.02 -17.21 2.47
CA ALA A 7 -14.41 -17.24 3.80
C ALA A 7 -12.97 -16.70 3.76
N GLU A 8 -12.20 -17.05 2.73
CA GLU A 8 -10.85 -16.56 2.53
C GLU A 8 -10.81 -15.04 2.32
N TYR A 9 -11.66 -14.50 1.43
CA TYR A 9 -11.76 -13.03 1.23
C TYR A 9 -12.16 -12.30 2.51
N LEU A 10 -13.01 -12.89 3.35
CA LEU A 10 -13.38 -12.31 4.64
C LEU A 10 -12.19 -12.26 5.61
N GLN A 11 -11.33 -13.28 5.63
CA GLN A 11 -10.10 -13.26 6.44
C GLN A 11 -9.12 -12.19 5.94
N TRP A 12 -8.93 -12.09 4.62
CA TRP A 12 -8.13 -11.03 4.02
C TRP A 12 -8.67 -9.63 4.33
N THR A 13 -10.00 -9.47 4.27
CA THR A 13 -10.66 -8.19 4.61
C THR A 13 -10.48 -7.87 6.09
N ALA A 14 -10.66 -8.85 6.98
CA ALA A 14 -10.45 -8.68 8.42
C ALA A 14 -9.02 -8.25 8.72
N ALA A 15 -8.02 -8.89 8.11
CA ALA A 15 -6.62 -8.51 8.28
C ALA A 15 -6.33 -7.08 7.79
N ALA A 16 -6.91 -6.66 6.65
CA ALA A 16 -6.79 -5.28 6.19
C ALA A 16 -7.45 -4.27 7.14
N LEU A 17 -8.60 -4.61 7.73
CA LEU A 17 -9.28 -3.75 8.71
C LEU A 17 -8.46 -3.61 10.00
N GLU A 18 -7.88 -4.71 10.49
CA GLU A 18 -6.97 -4.67 11.63
C GLU A 18 -5.72 -3.85 11.32
N LEU A 19 -5.21 -3.94 10.09
CA LEU A 19 -4.04 -3.22 9.60
C LEU A 19 -4.40 -1.89 8.91
N GLN A 20 -5.39 -1.17 9.43
CA GLN A 20 -5.78 0.11 8.86
C GLN A 20 -4.64 1.15 8.89
N ASN A 21 -4.34 1.71 7.73
CA ASN A 21 -3.28 2.70 7.48
C ASN A 21 -1.88 2.22 7.88
N ARG A 22 -1.65 0.90 7.90
CA ARG A 22 -0.35 0.28 8.18
C ARG A 22 -0.09 -0.93 7.30
N LEU A 23 1.17 -1.19 7.00
CA LEU A 23 1.61 -2.46 6.40
C LEU A 23 2.15 -3.35 7.51
N ASP A 24 1.82 -4.63 7.44
CA ASP A 24 2.52 -5.67 8.19
C ASP A 24 2.68 -6.93 7.33
N THR A 25 3.49 -7.86 7.81
CA THR A 25 3.67 -9.18 7.21
C THR A 25 2.31 -9.86 7.13
N ALA A 26 1.98 -10.39 5.96
CA ALA A 26 0.76 -11.17 5.81
C ALA A 26 0.76 -12.36 6.78
N PRO A 27 -0.35 -12.64 7.50
CA PRO A 27 -0.50 -13.88 8.26
C PRO A 27 -0.15 -15.06 7.36
N ARG A 28 0.60 -16.02 7.91
CA ARG A 28 1.19 -17.11 7.14
C ARG A 28 0.10 -17.88 6.38
N GLU A 29 -1.02 -18.12 7.03
CA GLU A 29 -2.16 -18.85 6.48
C GLU A 29 -2.75 -18.14 5.26
N LEU A 30 -2.78 -16.80 5.27
CA LEU A 30 -3.23 -15.99 4.13
C LEU A 30 -2.16 -15.94 3.04
N ALA A 31 -0.90 -15.75 3.41
CA ALA A 31 0.20 -15.74 2.45
C ALA A 31 0.23 -17.06 1.66
N GLU A 32 0.08 -18.21 2.33
CA GLU A 32 0.07 -19.54 1.72
C GLU A 32 -1.06 -19.73 0.69
N THR A 33 -2.20 -19.03 0.80
CA THR A 33 -3.28 -19.14 -0.21
C THR A 33 -2.98 -18.40 -1.51
N VAL A 34 -2.08 -17.40 -1.47
CA VAL A 34 -1.71 -16.56 -2.62
C VAL A 34 -0.25 -16.76 -3.05
N GLN A 35 0.50 -17.61 -2.35
CA GLN A 35 1.92 -17.83 -2.58
C GLN A 35 2.15 -18.66 -3.85
N GLY A 36 2.23 -17.96 -4.98
CA GLY A 36 2.61 -18.56 -6.26
C GLY A 36 4.13 -18.81 -6.38
N ASP A 37 4.94 -18.13 -5.57
CA ASP A 37 6.41 -18.24 -5.53
C ASP A 37 6.90 -18.23 -4.08
N GLY A 38 7.70 -19.25 -3.72
CA GLY A 38 8.26 -19.44 -2.37
C GLY A 38 9.20 -18.31 -1.93
N ASP A 39 9.74 -17.55 -2.88
CA ASP A 39 10.69 -16.46 -2.62
C ASP A 39 10.02 -15.09 -2.52
N THR A 40 8.69 -15.04 -2.57
CA THR A 40 7.92 -13.80 -2.42
C THR A 40 7.48 -13.60 -0.97
N ARG A 41 7.83 -12.44 -0.41
CA ARG A 41 7.25 -11.95 0.84
C ARG A 41 6.10 -11.01 0.56
N TYR A 42 4.95 -11.30 1.14
CA TYR A 42 3.76 -10.46 1.08
C TYR A 42 3.60 -9.64 2.36
N PHE A 43 3.31 -8.36 2.17
CA PHE A 43 2.84 -7.47 3.21
C PHE A 43 1.46 -6.95 2.82
N LEU A 44 0.57 -6.86 3.79
CA LEU A 44 -0.80 -6.43 3.56
C LEU A 44 -1.18 -5.32 4.54
N GLY A 45 -2.17 -4.54 4.15
CA GLY A 45 -2.81 -3.59 5.03
C GLY A 45 -4.07 -2.99 4.43
N GLY A 46 -4.81 -2.27 5.26
CA GLY A 46 -5.96 -1.50 4.84
C GLY A 46 -5.64 -0.02 4.72
N PHE A 47 -6.47 0.71 3.98
CA PHE A 47 -6.50 2.17 4.05
C PHE A 47 -7.89 2.68 4.42
N ASP A 48 -7.94 3.76 5.18
CA ASP A 48 -9.10 4.62 5.40
C ASP A 48 -8.60 6.07 5.43
N LEU A 49 -8.80 6.78 4.32
CA LEU A 49 -8.20 8.08 4.04
C LEU A 49 -9.29 9.09 3.68
N ALA A 50 -9.35 10.20 4.40
CA ALA A 50 -10.17 11.34 3.98
C ALA A 50 -9.63 11.97 2.68
N GLU A 51 -10.43 12.82 2.02
CA GLU A 51 -10.06 13.46 0.74
C GLU A 51 -8.78 14.28 0.77
N HIS A 52 -8.39 14.76 1.95
CA HIS A 52 -7.20 15.59 2.17
C HIS A 52 -6.04 14.80 2.79
N GLU A 53 -6.21 13.49 2.99
CA GLU A 53 -5.23 12.60 3.59
C GLU A 53 -4.57 11.72 2.53
N TRP A 54 -3.32 11.36 2.79
CA TRP A 54 -2.62 10.32 2.05
C TRP A 54 -1.79 9.50 3.02
N LEU A 55 -1.58 8.24 2.65
CA LEU A 55 -0.65 7.36 3.32
C LEU A 55 0.67 7.40 2.57
N GLU A 56 1.75 7.80 3.24
CA GLU A 56 3.10 7.62 2.72
C GLU A 56 3.57 6.21 3.08
N VAL A 57 3.97 5.43 2.08
CA VAL A 57 4.62 4.14 2.24
C VAL A 57 6.11 4.29 1.89
N THR A 58 6.98 4.10 2.87
CA THR A 58 8.43 4.10 2.68
C THR A 58 8.92 2.67 2.53
N MET A 59 9.47 2.36 1.35
CA MET A 59 10.03 1.04 1.06
C MET A 59 11.35 0.81 1.83
N PRO A 60 11.68 -0.45 2.16
CA PRO A 60 12.99 -0.80 2.69
C PRO A 60 14.13 -0.29 1.80
N PRO A 61 15.22 0.23 2.38
CA PRO A 61 16.39 0.63 1.60
C PRO A 61 17.09 -0.60 1.01
N GLY A 62 17.81 -0.42 -0.10
CA GLY A 62 18.67 -1.47 -0.67
C GLY A 62 17.94 -2.56 -1.46
N LEU A 63 16.69 -2.34 -1.87
CA LEU A 63 15.99 -3.22 -2.81
C LEU A 63 16.71 -3.21 -4.17
N ARG A 64 17.04 -4.40 -4.70
CA ARG A 64 17.79 -4.60 -5.96
C ARG A 64 17.04 -5.43 -7.00
N GLY A 65 16.11 -6.26 -6.58
CA GLY A 65 15.26 -7.07 -7.46
C GLY A 65 13.81 -6.58 -7.48
N TYR A 66 12.91 -7.41 -8.00
CA TYR A 66 11.52 -7.05 -8.17
C TYR A 66 10.78 -6.83 -6.84
N TRP A 67 10.00 -5.75 -6.80
CA TRP A 67 9.04 -5.46 -5.75
C TRP A 67 7.90 -4.62 -6.34
N SER A 68 6.75 -4.61 -5.68
CA SER A 68 5.65 -3.72 -6.07
C SER A 68 4.71 -3.43 -4.91
N LEU A 69 4.06 -2.28 -4.94
CA LEU A 69 2.93 -1.89 -4.09
C LEU A 69 1.71 -1.59 -4.97
N HIS A 70 0.58 -2.21 -4.63
CA HIS A 70 -0.70 -2.03 -5.33
C HIS A 70 -1.85 -1.79 -4.35
N VAL A 71 -2.88 -1.09 -4.81
CA VAL A 71 -4.13 -0.86 -4.07
C VAL A 71 -5.29 -1.65 -4.67
N TYR A 72 -6.22 -2.03 -3.80
CA TYR A 72 -7.37 -2.86 -4.11
C TYR A 72 -8.62 -2.35 -3.40
N SER A 73 -9.79 -2.81 -3.85
CA SER A 73 -11.01 -2.71 -3.05
C SER A 73 -10.89 -3.57 -1.78
N TYR A 74 -11.83 -3.45 -0.85
CA TYR A 74 -11.88 -4.37 0.30
C TYR A 74 -12.08 -5.82 -0.09
N TRP A 75 -12.64 -6.08 -1.28
CA TRP A 75 -12.79 -7.42 -1.84
C TRP A 75 -11.57 -7.85 -2.66
N TYR A 76 -10.45 -7.14 -2.52
CA TYR A 76 -9.19 -7.39 -3.23
C TYR A 76 -9.30 -7.34 -4.75
N GLU A 77 -10.29 -6.61 -5.26
CA GLU A 77 -10.44 -6.35 -6.69
C GLU A 77 -9.47 -5.24 -7.10
N HIS A 78 -8.75 -5.46 -8.19
CA HIS A 78 -7.79 -4.50 -8.72
C HIS A 78 -8.50 -3.21 -9.17
N LEU A 79 -7.99 -2.05 -8.71
CA LEU A 79 -8.60 -0.75 -9.02
C LEU A 79 -8.30 -0.22 -10.43
N GLN A 80 -7.72 -1.04 -11.31
CA GLN A 80 -7.33 -0.69 -12.69
C GLN A 80 -6.40 0.54 -12.77
N ARG A 81 -5.72 0.88 -11.67
CA ARG A 81 -4.69 1.91 -11.60
C ARG A 81 -3.32 1.24 -11.48
N PRO A 82 -2.29 1.74 -12.18
CA PRO A 82 -0.94 1.20 -12.03
C PRO A 82 -0.48 1.38 -10.57
N GLY A 83 0.08 0.31 -10.01
CA GLY A 83 0.84 0.39 -8.77
C GLY A 83 2.22 1.00 -9.01
N VAL A 84 3.00 1.07 -7.93
CA VAL A 84 4.42 1.45 -8.01
C VAL A 84 5.26 0.20 -7.83
N HIS A 85 6.32 0.06 -8.62
CA HIS A 85 7.20 -1.10 -8.63
C HIS A 85 8.63 -0.72 -9.04
N ASP A 86 9.54 -1.66 -8.92
CA ASP A 86 10.98 -1.54 -9.22
C ASP A 86 11.33 -0.73 -10.49
N ARG A 87 10.58 -0.89 -11.58
CA ARG A 87 10.88 -0.27 -12.89
C ARG A 87 10.27 1.12 -13.10
N ASN A 88 9.27 1.51 -12.31
CA ASN A 88 8.63 2.83 -12.45
C ASN A 88 8.85 3.76 -11.24
N ALA A 89 9.41 3.22 -10.15
CA ALA A 89 9.68 3.98 -8.96
C ALA A 89 10.83 4.99 -9.17
N VAL A 90 10.64 6.18 -8.64
CA VAL A 90 11.65 7.22 -8.53
C VAL A 90 12.22 7.20 -7.12
N VAL A 91 13.54 7.10 -7.02
CA VAL A 91 14.27 7.17 -5.76
C VAL A 91 14.42 8.64 -5.34
N ASP A 92 14.18 8.93 -4.07
CA ASP A 92 14.38 10.23 -3.46
C ASP A 92 15.86 10.57 -3.31
N PRO A 93 16.22 11.86 -3.15
CA PRO A 93 17.62 12.27 -3.01
C PRO A 93 18.35 11.60 -1.83
N ASP A 94 17.62 11.14 -0.82
CA ASP A 94 18.14 10.41 0.33
C ASP A 94 18.22 8.89 0.12
N GLY A 95 18.01 8.40 -1.11
CA GLY A 95 18.11 7.00 -1.48
C GLY A 95 16.88 6.15 -1.11
N ARG A 96 15.79 6.77 -0.64
CA ARG A 96 14.56 6.05 -0.26
C ARG A 96 13.53 6.09 -1.39
N VAL A 97 12.64 5.11 -1.41
CA VAL A 97 11.43 5.15 -2.25
C VAL A 97 10.23 5.40 -1.34
N ARG A 98 9.64 6.60 -1.46
CA ARG A 98 8.40 6.98 -0.77
C ARG A 98 7.25 7.01 -1.77
N ILE A 99 6.14 6.39 -1.42
CA ILE A 99 4.96 6.24 -2.27
C ILE A 99 3.77 6.88 -1.58
N ALA A 100 3.14 7.86 -2.21
CA ALA A 100 1.95 8.49 -1.69
C ALA A 100 0.69 7.76 -2.20
N VAL A 101 -0.10 7.21 -1.28
CA VAL A 101 -1.35 6.50 -1.57
C VAL A 101 -2.54 7.36 -1.12
N GLY A 102 -3.48 7.61 -2.03
CA GLY A 102 -4.73 8.31 -1.71
C GLY A 102 -4.75 9.81 -2.00
N PRO A 103 -5.93 10.43 -2.03
CA PRO A 103 -6.22 11.66 -2.79
C PRO A 103 -5.48 12.91 -2.30
N GLY A 104 -4.99 12.89 -1.06
CA GLY A 104 -4.33 14.02 -0.43
C GLY A 104 -2.85 14.21 -0.81
N TRP A 105 -2.26 13.41 -1.70
CA TRP A 105 -0.81 13.50 -1.98
C TRP A 105 -0.37 14.91 -2.42
N PRO A 106 0.87 15.32 -2.10
CA PRO A 106 1.41 16.61 -2.52
C PRO A 106 1.69 16.61 -4.04
N ALA A 107 1.68 17.79 -4.67
CA ALA A 107 1.73 17.92 -6.13
C ALA A 107 3.05 17.41 -6.74
N ASP A 108 4.13 17.51 -5.97
CA ASP A 108 5.49 17.11 -6.28
C ASP A 108 5.79 15.64 -5.94
N ALA A 109 4.84 14.89 -5.36
CA ALA A 109 5.01 13.45 -5.15
C ALA A 109 5.31 12.75 -6.48
N ARG A 110 6.41 12.00 -6.56
CA ARG A 110 6.81 11.33 -7.82
C ARG A 110 6.25 9.93 -7.94
N ASN A 111 6.20 9.20 -6.83
CA ASN A 111 5.55 7.89 -6.74
C ASN A 111 4.17 8.07 -6.12
N ARG A 112 3.12 7.67 -6.86
CA ARG A 112 1.73 7.91 -6.45
C ARG A 112 0.90 6.68 -6.76
N ILE A 113 -0.07 6.38 -5.90
CA ILE A 113 -1.10 5.39 -6.19
C ILE A 113 -2.47 6.01 -5.91
N ASP A 114 -3.27 6.13 -6.98
CA ASP A 114 -4.64 6.64 -6.93
C ASP A 114 -5.59 5.59 -6.36
N THR A 115 -6.33 5.93 -5.30
CA THR A 115 -7.37 5.06 -4.72
C THR A 115 -8.67 5.07 -5.55
N ALA A 116 -8.69 5.77 -6.69
CA ALA A 116 -9.80 5.86 -7.63
C ALA A 116 -11.10 6.30 -6.92
N GLY A 117 -10.98 7.34 -6.08
CA GLY A 117 -12.09 7.90 -5.30
C GLY A 117 -12.51 7.07 -4.09
N ARG A 118 -11.85 5.95 -3.80
CA ARG A 118 -12.15 5.15 -2.61
C ARG A 118 -11.54 5.79 -1.39
N ARG A 119 -12.39 6.02 -0.39
CA ARG A 119 -11.99 6.33 0.99
C ARG A 119 -11.28 5.14 1.63
N LYS A 120 -11.76 3.93 1.33
CA LYS A 120 -11.32 2.71 2.01
C LYS A 120 -11.02 1.56 1.06
N GLY A 121 -10.09 0.70 1.46
CA GLY A 121 -9.71 -0.50 0.71
C GLY A 121 -8.49 -1.18 1.31
N ALA A 122 -7.78 -1.94 0.48
CA ALA A 122 -6.57 -2.67 0.88
C ALA A 122 -5.37 -2.28 0.00
N PHE A 123 -4.17 -2.55 0.48
CA PHE A 123 -2.97 -2.55 -0.33
C PHE A 123 -2.12 -3.79 -0.05
N ILE A 124 -1.39 -4.22 -1.06
CA ILE A 124 -0.46 -5.34 -0.96
C ILE A 124 0.90 -4.88 -1.49
N CYS A 125 1.93 -5.10 -0.68
CA CYS A 125 3.31 -5.02 -1.11
C CYS A 125 3.87 -6.44 -1.27
N ARG A 126 4.60 -6.66 -2.36
CA ARG A 126 5.36 -7.89 -2.60
C ARG A 126 6.82 -7.54 -2.83
N ILE A 127 7.71 -8.26 -2.16
CA ILE A 127 9.16 -8.21 -2.36
C ILE A 127 9.60 -9.62 -2.76
N VAL A 128 10.26 -9.74 -3.92
CA VAL A 128 10.62 -11.03 -4.51
C VAL A 128 12.12 -11.24 -4.43
N GLY A 129 12.52 -12.42 -3.96
CA GLY A 129 13.89 -12.89 -3.87
C GLY A 129 14.39 -12.99 -2.43
N LYS A 130 15.10 -14.07 -2.11
CA LYS A 130 15.67 -14.34 -0.78
C LYS A 130 16.76 -13.35 -0.36
N ASP A 131 17.53 -12.83 -1.32
CA ASP A 131 18.66 -11.91 -1.09
C ASP A 131 18.23 -10.44 -0.92
N GLN A 132 16.92 -10.18 -0.92
CA GLN A 132 16.37 -8.84 -0.80
C GLN A 132 16.11 -8.45 0.65
N PRO A 133 16.13 -7.14 0.98
CA PRO A 133 15.63 -6.64 2.24
C PRO A 133 14.23 -7.20 2.53
N GLN A 134 14.12 -7.90 3.65
CA GLN A 134 12.90 -8.58 4.09
C GLN A 134 12.10 -7.77 5.12
N ALA A 135 12.49 -6.51 5.35
CA ALA A 135 11.85 -5.62 6.31
C ALA A 135 10.48 -5.15 5.80
N CYS A 136 9.55 -4.92 6.73
CA CYS A 136 8.25 -4.35 6.40
C CYS A 136 8.41 -2.91 5.91
N PRO A 137 7.73 -2.50 4.82
CA PRO A 137 7.63 -1.08 4.48
C PRO A 137 6.98 -0.30 5.63
N GLN A 138 7.45 0.93 5.84
CA GLN A 138 6.96 1.80 6.90
C GLN A 138 5.81 2.66 6.36
N THR A 139 4.84 2.98 7.20
CA THR A 139 3.68 3.80 6.82
C THR A 139 3.54 5.04 7.70
N GLY A 140 3.24 6.18 7.08
CA GLY A 140 2.92 7.44 7.77
C GLY A 140 1.63 8.03 7.22
N LEU A 141 0.69 8.40 8.10
CA LEU A 141 -0.53 9.12 7.69
C LEU A 141 -0.26 10.62 7.66
N HIS A 142 -0.53 11.24 6.52
CA HIS A 142 -0.33 12.67 6.31
C HIS A 142 -1.62 13.34 5.85
N ARG A 143 -1.69 14.66 6.03
CA ARG A 143 -2.85 15.48 5.67
C ARG A 143 -2.42 16.82 5.09
N LYS A 144 -3.15 17.33 4.08
CA LYS A 144 -2.92 18.69 3.59
C LYS A 144 -3.27 19.69 4.70
N PRO A 145 -2.50 20.77 4.88
CA PRO A 145 -2.86 21.84 5.81
C PRO A 145 -4.23 22.41 5.44
N LYS A 146 -5.11 22.63 6.44
CA LYS A 146 -6.33 23.41 6.21
C LYS A 146 -5.91 24.85 5.92
N ILE A 147 -6.24 25.36 4.73
CA ILE A 147 -6.11 26.79 4.43
C ILE A 147 -7.12 27.52 5.34
N ARG A 148 -6.63 28.14 6.42
CA ARG A 148 -7.46 29.08 7.20
C ARG A 148 -7.59 30.35 6.36
N ASN A 149 -8.76 30.57 5.77
CA ASN A 149 -9.11 31.90 5.29
C ASN A 149 -9.08 32.83 6.51
N ARG A 150 -8.07 33.71 6.58
CA ARG A 150 -8.15 34.89 7.43
C ARG A 150 -9.18 35.80 6.77
N SER A 151 -10.37 35.88 7.34
CA SER A 151 -11.27 37.00 7.09
C SER A 151 -10.48 38.27 7.39
N ALA A 152 -10.23 39.09 6.36
CA ALA A 152 -9.70 40.42 6.55
C ALA A 152 -10.74 41.28 7.32
N PRO A 153 -10.29 42.23 8.16
CA PRO A 153 -11.16 43.05 9.01
C PRO A 153 -12.11 43.94 8.22
#